data_AF-A0A5J4RF72-F1
#
_entry.id   AF-A0A5J4RF72-F1
#
_cell.length_a   1.000
_cell.length_b   1.000
_cell.length_c   1.000
_cell.angle_alpha   90.00
_cell.angle_beta   90.00
_cell.angle_gamma   90.00
#
_symmetry.space_group_name_H-M   'P 1'
#
loop_
_entity.id
_entity.type
_entity.pdbx_description
1 polymer ?
#
loop_
_entity_poly.entity_id
_entity_poly.type
_entity_poly.pdbx_seq_one_letter_code
_entity_poly.pdbx_strand_id
1 'polypeptide(L)'
;MKVDVIIERGESGFYSAYMDYDDFDFGLYGGGYTVEETIKDFLEGKEFMRESYKEEGRSFPEDLGFNFKYDVPSFLAYYSVL
;
A
#
# COMPACT_ATOMS: atom_id res chain seq x y z
N MET A 1 0.83 -7.94 13.00
CA MET A 1 1.19 -8.85 11.88
C MET A 1 1.79 -8.05 10.73
N LYS A 2 2.47 -8.68 9.77
CA LYS A 2 2.98 -7.99 8.58
C LYS A 2 2.40 -8.60 7.31
N VAL A 3 1.91 -7.73 6.43
CA VAL A 3 1.39 -8.07 5.11
C VAL A 3 2.36 -7.56 4.05
N ASP A 4 2.56 -8.37 3.01
CA ASP A 4 3.32 -7.93 1.85
C ASP A 4 2.47 -7.00 0.99
N VAL A 5 3.09 -5.90 0.54
CA VAL A 5 2.47 -4.91 -0.34
C VAL A 5 3.34 -4.82 -1.59
N ILE A 6 2.74 -5.05 -2.75
CA ILE A 6 3.42 -4.98 -4.04
C ILE A 6 3.33 -3.55 -4.55
N ILE A 7 4.49 -2.97 -4.86
CA ILE A 7 4.64 -1.71 -5.57
C ILE A 7 5.08 -2.03 -6.99
N GLU A 8 4.23 -1.71 -7.95
CA GLU A 8 4.48 -1.93 -9.36
C GLU A 8 4.42 -0.63 -10.16
N ARG A 9 5.14 -0.58 -11.28
CA ARG A 9 5.14 0.57 -12.20
C ARG A 9 4.54 0.17 -13.53
N GLY A 10 3.42 0.80 -13.87
CA GLY A 10 2.80 0.65 -15.18
C GLY A 10 3.58 1.34 -16.30
N GLU A 11 3.25 1.01 -17.55
CA GLU A 11 3.88 1.61 -18.74
C GLU A 11 3.72 3.13 -18.83
N SER A 12 2.66 3.68 -18.23
CA SER A 12 2.41 5.13 -18.13
C SER A 12 3.37 5.84 -17.16
N GLY A 13 4.19 5.10 -16.42
CA GLY A 13 5.01 5.62 -15.33
C GLY A 13 4.24 5.84 -14.02
N PHE A 14 2.94 5.52 -14.00
CA PHE A 14 2.15 5.50 -12.78
C PHE A 14 2.50 4.26 -11.93
N TYR A 15 2.56 4.46 -10.62
CA TYR A 15 2.86 3.42 -9.64
C TYR A 15 1.58 3.03 -8.90
N SER A 16 1.48 1.76 -8.55
CA SER A 16 0.37 1.19 -7.78
C SER A 16 0.93 0.41 -6.59
N ALA A 17 0.34 0.58 -5.42
CA ALA A 17 0.59 -0.24 -4.24
C ALA A 17 -0.67 -1.02 -3.86
N TYR A 18 -0.57 -2.33 -3.69
CA TYR A 18 -1.69 -3.18 -3.27
C TYR A 18 -1.24 -4.32 -2.37
N MET A 19 -2.15 -4.80 -1.52
CA MET A 19 -1.88 -5.92 -0.61
C MET A 19 -1.82 -7.24 -1.36
N ASP A 20 -0.78 -8.03 -1.11
CA ASP A 20 -0.67 -9.44 -1.50
C ASP A 20 -1.05 -10.31 -0.30
N TYR A 21 -2.33 -10.23 0.09
CA TYR A 21 -2.86 -10.90 1.28
C TYR A 21 -4.39 -11.01 1.24
N ASP A 22 -4.88 -12.24 1.32
CA ASP A 22 -6.30 -12.55 1.10
C ASP A 22 -7.09 -12.90 2.37
N ASP A 23 -6.45 -12.95 3.56
CA ASP A 23 -7.18 -13.33 4.80
C ASP A 23 -8.00 -12.17 5.40
N PHE A 24 -7.89 -10.96 4.85
CA PHE A 24 -8.76 -9.84 5.21
C PHE A 24 -9.93 -9.74 4.24
N ASP A 25 -11.07 -9.29 4.74
CA ASP A 25 -12.24 -8.94 3.93
C ASP A 25 -12.16 -7.52 3.34
N PHE A 26 -10.98 -6.90 3.42
CA PHE A 26 -10.65 -5.62 2.82
C PHE A 26 -9.30 -5.71 2.10
N GLY A 27 -9.17 -4.90 1.06
CA GLY A 27 -7.88 -4.59 0.44
C GLY A 27 -7.55 -3.11 0.62
N LEU A 28 -6.27 -2.79 0.53
CA LEU A 28 -5.79 -1.41 0.46
C LEU A 28 -5.12 -1.19 -0.90
N TYR A 29 -5.29 0.02 -1.42
CA TYR A 29 -4.71 0.47 -2.66
C TYR A 29 -4.14 1.87 -2.47
N GLY A 30 -3.01 2.16 -3.13
CA GLY A 30 -2.49 3.50 -3.29
C GLY A 30 -1.90 3.71 -4.67
N GLY A 31 -1.84 4.96 -5.14
CA GLY A 31 -1.32 5.32 -6.45
C GLY A 31 -0.57 6.64 -6.48
N GLY A 32 0.39 6.78 -7.40
CA GLY A 32 1.19 8.00 -7.53
C GLY A 32 2.12 7.99 -8.74
N TYR A 33 2.82 9.11 -8.97
CA TYR A 33 3.86 9.20 -10.00
C TYR A 33 5.28 9.05 -9.43
N THR A 34 5.39 8.92 -8.10
CA THR A 34 6.59 8.45 -7.41
C THR A 34 6.25 7.32 -6.44
N VAL A 35 7.27 6.56 -6.04
CA VAL A 35 7.11 5.50 -5.04
C VAL A 35 6.71 6.08 -3.68
N GLU A 36 7.24 7.23 -3.30
CA GLU A 36 6.91 7.93 -2.06
C GLU A 36 5.44 8.39 -2.04
N GLU A 37 4.96 8.97 -3.14
CA GLU A 37 3.55 9.35 -3.30
C GLU A 37 2.64 8.13 -3.16
N THR A 38 3.01 7.04 -3.81
CA THR A 38 2.24 5.79 -3.81
C THR A 38 2.16 5.17 -2.41
N ILE A 39 3.28 5.12 -1.68
CA ILE A 39 3.31 4.63 -0.29
C ILE A 39 2.47 5.54 0.61
N LYS A 40 2.56 6.86 0.42
CA LYS A 40 1.77 7.82 1.21
C LYS A 40 0.27 7.61 0.99
N ASP A 41 -0.18 7.54 -0.26
CA ASP A 41 -1.58 7.32 -0.62
C ASP A 41 -2.11 5.98 -0.06
N PHE A 42 -1.30 4.92 -0.15
CA PHE A 42 -1.63 3.62 0.45
C PHE A 42 -1.83 3.69 1.98
N LEU A 43 -0.96 4.43 2.70
CA LEU A 43 -1.05 4.58 4.15
C LEU A 43 -2.24 5.48 4.57
N GLU A 44 -2.58 6.49 3.77
CA GLU A 44 -3.82 7.26 3.96
C GLU A 44 -5.06 6.37 3.78
N GLY A 45 -5.05 5.48 2.78
CA GLY A 45 -6.08 4.46 2.59
C GLY A 45 -6.23 3.51 3.79
N LYS A 46 -5.12 3.13 4.45
CA LYS A 46 -5.17 2.35 5.70
C LYS A 46 -5.90 3.09 6.81
N GLU A 47 -5.58 4.37 7.03
CA GLU A 47 -6.22 5.16 8.08
C GLU A 47 -7.71 5.36 7.81
N PHE A 48 -8.08 5.62 6.55
CA PHE A 48 -9.49 5.65 6.13
C PHE A 48 -10.21 4.33 6.42
N MET A 49 -9.60 3.19 6.08
CA MET A 49 -10.19 1.87 6.35
C MET A 49 -10.36 1.63 7.86
N ARG A 50 -9.37 2.02 8.68
CA ARG A 50 -9.45 1.93 10.14
C ARG A 50 -10.60 2.76 10.71
N GLU A 51 -10.80 3.97 10.19
CA GLU A 51 -11.89 4.85 10.60
C GLU A 51 -13.25 4.28 10.19
N SER A 52 -13.40 3.79 8.96
CA SER A 52 -14.61 3.12 8.47
C SER A 52 -15.00 1.93 9.34
N TYR A 53 -14.04 1.08 9.73
CA TYR A 53 -14.30 -0.04 10.64
C TYR A 53 -14.80 0.42 12.01
N LYS A 54 -14.19 1.49 12.54
CA LYS A 54 -14.60 2.08 13.83
C LYS A 54 -16.03 2.62 13.76
N GLU A 55 -16.41 3.29 12.67
CA GLU A 55 -17.76 3.81 12.45
C GLU A 55 -18.80 2.68 12.34
N GLU A 56 -18.42 1.54 11.76
CA GLU A 56 -19.25 0.33 11.68
C GLU A 56 -19.31 -0.47 12.99
N GLY A 57 -18.58 -0.06 14.04
CA GLY A 57 -18.48 -0.80 15.30
C GLY A 57 -17.70 -2.12 15.17
N ARG A 58 -16.84 -2.22 14.16
CA ARG A 58 -16.01 -3.39 13.86
C ARG A 58 -14.58 -3.17 14.34
N SER A 59 -13.89 -4.27 14.65
CA SER A 59 -12.48 -4.26 15.03
C SER A 59 -11.58 -4.20 13.79
N PHE A 60 -10.67 -3.23 13.75
CA PHE A 60 -9.58 -3.20 12.77
C PHE A 60 -8.29 -3.78 13.39
N PRO A 61 -7.42 -4.49 12.65
CA PRO A 61 -6.18 -5.04 13.22
C PRO A 61 -5.23 -3.95 13.74
N GLU A 62 -4.95 -3.93 15.05
CA GLU A 62 -4.17 -2.85 15.70
C GLU A 62 -2.69 -2.84 15.26
N ASP A 63 -2.05 -4.01 15.15
CA ASP A 63 -0.64 -4.15 14.79
C ASP A 63 -0.43 -4.45 13.29
N LEU A 64 -1.25 -3.89 12.39
CA LEU A 64 -1.08 -4.08 10.95
C LEU A 64 0.12 -3.27 10.43
N GLY A 65 1.21 -3.98 10.14
CA GLY A 65 2.39 -3.46 9.44
C GLY A 65 2.51 -4.00 8.02
N PHE A 66 3.39 -3.38 7.24
CA PHE A 66 3.58 -3.70 5.82
C PHE A 66 5.05 -3.97 5.49
N ASN A 67 5.29 -4.95 4.61
CA ASN A 67 6.56 -5.11 3.91
C ASN A 67 6.36 -4.68 2.45
N PHE A 68 6.95 -3.55 2.07
CA PHE A 68 6.89 -3.09 0.69
C PHE A 68 7.87 -3.88 -0.18
N LYS A 69 7.34 -4.52 -1.21
CA LYS A 69 8.09 -5.24 -2.25
C LYS A 69 7.90 -4.50 -3.56
N TYR A 70 8.97 -4.38 -4.33
CA TYR A 70 8.98 -3.60 -5.56
C TYR A 70 9.15 -4.53 -6.74
N ASP A 71 8.43 -4.29 -7.83
CA ASP A 71 8.87 -4.80 -9.13
C ASP A 71 10.24 -4.18 -9.50
N VAL A 72 10.91 -4.79 -10.48
CA VAL A 72 12.27 -4.34 -10.87
C VAL A 72 12.27 -2.87 -11.31
N PRO A 73 11.33 -2.39 -12.16
CA PRO A 73 11.26 -0.97 -12.52
C PRO A 73 11.08 -0.02 -11.32
N SER A 74 10.22 -0.36 -10.35
CA SER A 74 9.95 0.47 -9.18
C SER A 74 11.10 0.48 -8.20
N PHE A 75 11.78 -0.66 -8.03
CA PHE A 75 12.99 -0.76 -7.23
C PHE A 75 14.07 0.19 -7.76
N LEU A 76 14.36 0.13 -9.06
CA LEU A 76 15.35 0.99 -9.68
C LEU A 76 14.97 2.48 -9.57
N ALA A 77 13.70 2.81 -9.76
CA ALA A 77 13.23 4.19 -9.62
C ALA A 77 13.42 4.72 -8.19
N TYR A 78 13.00 3.96 -7.17
CA TYR A 78 13.09 4.36 -5.77
C TYR A 78 14.54 4.59 -5.31
N TYR A 79 15.47 3.72 -5.70
CA TYR A 79 16.88 3.81 -5.30
C TYR A 79 17.74 4.68 -6.22
N SER A 80 17.21 5.18 -7.34
CA SER A 80 17.96 6.08 -8.24
C SER A 80 18.14 7.50 -7.70
N VAL A 81 17.37 7.87 -6.68
CA VAL A 81 17.30 9.22 -6.09
C VAL A 81 17.73 9.27 -4.62
N LEU A 82 18.22 8.14 -4.08
CA LEU A 82 18.87 8.03 -2.77
C LEU A 82 20.37 8.32 -2.88
#